data_AF-A0A963ADM6-F1
#
_entry.id   AF-A0A963ADM6-F1
#
_cell.length_a   1.000
_cell.length_b   1.000
_cell.length_c   1.000
_cell.angle_alpha   90.00
_cell.angle_beta   90.00
_cell.angle_gamma   90.00
#
_symmetry.space_group_name_H-M   'P 1'
#
loop_
_entity.id
_entity.type
_entity.pdbx_description
1 polymer ?
#
loop_
_entity_poly.entity_id
_entity_poly.type
_entity_poly.pdbx_seq_one_letter_code
_entity_poly.pdbx_strand_id
1 'polypeptide(L)'
;RINYSAPARRAGEILLVHEPGADYTQGKGRKAWQYLVGQRRVRLAPAVSFDTPNPGVAGTSTYDDAFIYNGSPERFNWKLVGKREMIIPASSYRFVFETRLEDALGPKFLKPEYIRWEKHRVWVIESTLKPGQRHLYSRRTFYLDEDTWSAVAGEMYDGRGQLWRLQYLYGANLYDRKAGYGSAYGAYDLLQNIYNLNGKLIPGKFQLGVQQDEMYFTPKGMARGGVR
;
A
#
# COMPACT_ATOMS: atom_id res chain seq x y z
N ARG A 1 -7.86 6.57 -7.81
CA ARG A 1 -7.42 6.41 -9.23
C ARG A 1 -5.91 6.63 -9.27
N ILE A 2 -5.19 5.80 -10.02
CA ILE A 2 -3.73 5.85 -10.20
C ILE A 2 -3.46 5.90 -11.71
N ASN A 3 -2.70 6.90 -12.17
CA ASN A 3 -2.26 6.99 -13.55
C ASN A 3 -0.75 6.72 -13.60
N TYR A 4 -0.32 5.79 -14.44
CA TYR A 4 1.09 5.47 -14.62
C TYR A 4 1.67 6.38 -15.70
N SER A 5 2.74 7.10 -15.38
CA SER A 5 3.48 7.95 -16.35
C SER A 5 4.77 7.30 -16.85
N ALA A 6 5.25 6.26 -16.17
CA ALA A 6 6.50 5.56 -16.46
C ALA A 6 6.48 4.13 -15.86
N PRO A 7 7.40 3.25 -16.27
CA PRO A 7 8.27 3.36 -17.45
C PRO A 7 7.45 3.31 -18.75
N ALA A 8 8.08 3.52 -19.91
CA ALA A 8 7.38 3.63 -21.21
C ALA A 8 6.36 2.50 -21.47
N ARG A 9 6.68 1.25 -21.10
CA ARG A 9 5.77 0.11 -21.27
C ARG A 9 4.46 0.20 -20.48
N ARG A 10 4.39 1.02 -19.42
CA ARG A 10 3.21 1.22 -18.56
C ARG A 10 2.65 2.64 -18.64
N ALA A 11 3.37 3.56 -19.28
CA ALA A 11 2.96 4.95 -19.40
C ALA A 11 1.58 5.02 -20.08
N GLY A 12 0.62 5.69 -19.44
CA GLY A 12 -0.77 5.77 -19.88
C GLY A 12 -1.70 4.70 -19.28
N GLU A 13 -1.19 3.68 -18.59
CA GLU A 13 -2.05 2.76 -17.83
C GLU A 13 -2.80 3.51 -16.72
N ILE A 14 -4.04 3.11 -16.45
CA ILE A 14 -4.85 3.68 -15.38
C ILE A 14 -5.45 2.56 -14.55
N LEU A 15 -5.32 2.65 -13.23
CA LEU A 15 -6.04 1.82 -12.27
C LEU A 15 -7.07 2.68 -11.54
N LEU A 16 -8.34 2.31 -11.64
CA LEU A 16 -9.41 2.89 -10.84
C LEU A 16 -9.90 1.83 -9.85
N VAL A 17 -10.00 2.22 -8.58
CA VAL A 17 -10.52 1.38 -7.53
C VAL A 17 -11.56 2.19 -6.77
N HIS A 18 -12.73 1.59 -6.59
CA HIS A 18 -13.78 2.05 -5.69
C HIS A 18 -13.80 1.10 -4.50
N GLU A 19 -13.38 1.61 -3.35
CA GLU A 19 -13.40 0.87 -2.09
C GLU A 19 -14.77 1.02 -1.41
N PRO A 20 -15.29 -0.03 -0.76
CA PRO A 20 -16.50 0.07 0.04
C PRO A 20 -16.25 0.70 1.44
N GLY A 21 -15.06 1.27 1.67
CA GLY A 21 -14.62 1.74 2.98
C GLY A 21 -14.33 0.55 3.90
N ALA A 22 -14.85 0.60 5.13
CA ALA A 22 -14.72 -0.49 6.11
C ALA A 22 -15.78 -1.60 5.93
N ASP A 23 -16.80 -1.37 5.11
CA ASP A 23 -17.95 -2.27 4.98
C ASP A 23 -17.76 -3.28 3.84
N TYR A 24 -17.14 -4.41 4.16
CA TYR A 24 -16.98 -5.55 3.25
C TYR A 24 -18.11 -6.59 3.37
N THR A 25 -19.31 -6.19 3.83
CA THR A 25 -20.46 -7.11 3.91
C THR A 25 -20.91 -7.57 2.52
N GLN A 26 -21.73 -8.63 2.48
CA GLN A 26 -22.19 -9.25 1.24
C GLN A 26 -22.82 -8.23 0.29
N GLY A 27 -22.33 -8.16 -0.95
CA GLY A 27 -22.76 -7.20 -1.98
C GLY A 27 -21.98 -5.88 -2.00
N LYS A 28 -21.19 -5.58 -0.97
CA LYS A 28 -20.34 -4.39 -0.86
C LYS A 28 -18.87 -4.76 -1.04
N GLY A 29 -18.52 -5.13 -2.28
CA GLY A 29 -17.16 -5.46 -2.67
C GLY A 29 -16.44 -4.29 -3.33
N ARG A 30 -15.10 -4.31 -3.23
CA ARG A 30 -14.24 -3.48 -4.08
C ARG A 30 -14.61 -3.67 -5.54
N LYS A 31 -14.73 -2.57 -6.28
CA LYS A 31 -14.81 -2.59 -7.74
C LYS A 31 -13.57 -1.93 -8.31
N ALA A 32 -12.87 -2.64 -9.18
CA ALA A 32 -11.67 -2.13 -9.82
C ALA A 32 -11.77 -2.23 -11.33
N TRP A 33 -11.15 -1.28 -12.01
CA TRP A 33 -11.03 -1.22 -13.45
C TRP A 33 -9.61 -0.88 -13.84
N GLN A 34 -9.15 -1.46 -14.93
CA GLN A 34 -7.85 -1.17 -15.50
C GLN A 34 -8.02 -0.69 -16.95
N TYR A 35 -7.32 0.38 -17.29
CA TYR A 35 -7.10 0.80 -18.67
C TYR A 35 -5.71 0.33 -19.10
N LEU A 36 -5.67 -0.50 -20.15
CA LEU A 36 -4.43 -0.99 -20.75
C LEU A 36 -4.19 -0.27 -22.08
N VAL A 37 -3.06 0.41 -22.21
CA VAL A 37 -2.74 1.24 -23.38
C VAL A 37 -2.70 0.41 -24.66
N GLY A 38 -2.04 -0.76 -24.64
CA GLY A 38 -1.93 -1.61 -25.82
C GLY A 38 -3.28 -2.12 -26.36
N GLN A 39 -4.30 -2.20 -25.51
CA GLN A 39 -5.66 -2.60 -25.91
C GLN A 39 -6.63 -1.42 -26.06
N ARG A 40 -6.23 -0.22 -25.59
CA ARG A 40 -7.03 1.00 -25.53
C ARG A 40 -8.44 0.80 -24.95
N ARG A 41 -8.59 -0.11 -23.98
CA ARG A 41 -9.88 -0.49 -23.39
C ARG A 41 -9.82 -0.48 -21.87
N VAL A 42 -10.93 -0.06 -21.27
CA VAL A 42 -11.19 -0.22 -19.83
C VAL A 42 -11.82 -1.59 -19.61
N ARG A 43 -11.31 -2.35 -18.65
CA ARG A 43 -11.87 -3.65 -18.24
C ARG A 43 -12.06 -3.70 -16.73
N LEU A 44 -13.06 -4.45 -16.29
CA LEU A 44 -13.16 -4.85 -14.89
C LEU A 44 -11.94 -5.67 -14.50
N ALA A 45 -11.39 -5.38 -13.32
CA ALA A 45 -10.17 -5.97 -12.80
C ALA A 45 -10.42 -6.59 -11.41
N PRO A 46 -11.19 -7.68 -11.31
CA PRO A 46 -11.50 -8.33 -10.03
C PRO A 46 -10.25 -8.89 -9.32
N ALA A 47 -9.20 -9.17 -10.08
CA ALA A 47 -7.90 -9.60 -9.56
C ALA A 47 -7.15 -8.51 -8.76
N VAL A 48 -7.64 -7.26 -8.70
CA VAL A 48 -7.04 -6.21 -7.84
C VAL A 48 -7.47 -6.43 -6.38
N SER A 49 -7.08 -7.57 -5.84
CA SER A 49 -7.49 -8.07 -4.53
C SER A 49 -6.49 -9.09 -3.97
N PHE A 50 -6.43 -9.18 -2.65
CA PHE A 50 -5.69 -10.21 -1.90
C PHE A 50 -4.24 -10.39 -2.37
N ASP A 51 -3.82 -11.65 -2.49
CA ASP A 51 -2.48 -12.12 -2.83
C ASP A 51 -2.10 -11.96 -4.30
N THR A 52 -2.92 -11.26 -5.10
CA THR A 52 -2.56 -11.00 -6.49
C THR A 52 -1.32 -10.10 -6.53
N PRO A 53 -0.27 -10.47 -7.30
CA PRO A 53 0.94 -9.67 -7.40
C PRO A 53 0.66 -8.23 -7.85
N ASN A 54 1.22 -7.25 -7.15
CA ASN A 54 1.04 -5.84 -7.44
C ASN A 54 1.99 -5.39 -8.56
N PRO A 55 1.48 -5.09 -9.77
CA PRO A 55 2.34 -4.68 -10.89
C PRO A 55 3.04 -3.34 -10.63
N GLY A 56 2.50 -2.49 -9.75
CA GLY A 56 3.09 -1.22 -9.31
C GLY A 56 4.50 -1.35 -8.71
N VAL A 57 4.83 -2.53 -8.19
CA VAL A 57 6.16 -2.87 -7.67
C VAL A 57 6.70 -4.14 -8.35
N ALA A 58 6.37 -4.34 -9.64
CA ALA A 58 6.80 -5.50 -10.42
C ALA A 58 6.46 -6.88 -9.79
N GLY A 59 5.41 -6.95 -8.97
CA GLY A 59 4.93 -8.18 -8.37
C GLY A 59 5.70 -8.66 -7.13
N THR A 60 6.61 -7.85 -6.58
CA THR A 60 7.38 -8.20 -5.38
C THR A 60 6.56 -8.19 -4.10
N SER A 61 5.36 -7.62 -4.13
CA SER A 61 4.35 -7.66 -3.06
C SER A 61 2.98 -7.87 -3.68
N THR A 62 1.97 -8.07 -2.84
CA THR A 62 0.58 -8.31 -3.26
C THR A 62 -0.25 -7.03 -3.21
N TYR A 63 -1.50 -7.09 -3.66
CA TYR A 63 -2.43 -5.95 -3.56
C TYR A 63 -2.89 -5.66 -2.14
N ASP A 64 -3.01 -6.70 -1.31
CA ASP A 64 -3.39 -6.56 0.10
C ASP A 64 -2.23 -6.18 1.03
N ASP A 65 -1.00 -6.16 0.51
CA ASP A 65 0.18 -5.54 1.15
C ASP A 65 0.22 -4.01 1.01
N ALA A 66 -0.58 -3.43 0.10
CA ALA A 66 -0.58 -1.99 -0.11
C ALA A 66 -0.93 -1.26 1.19
N PHE A 67 -0.21 -0.20 1.56
CA PHE A 67 -0.37 0.48 2.84
C PHE A 67 -0.28 -0.47 4.05
N ILE A 68 0.55 -1.52 3.96
CA ILE A 68 0.72 -2.60 4.94
C ILE A 68 -0.46 -3.56 5.01
N TYR A 69 -1.68 -3.04 4.93
CA TYR A 69 -2.92 -3.80 4.83
C TYR A 69 -3.91 -3.09 3.91
N ASN A 70 -4.52 -3.84 2.99
CA ASN A 70 -5.52 -3.29 2.07
C ASN A 70 -6.56 -4.33 1.64
N GLY A 71 -7.83 -3.94 1.63
CA GLY A 71 -8.92 -4.78 1.12
C GLY A 71 -9.70 -5.53 2.20
N SER A 72 -10.35 -6.62 1.77
CA SER A 72 -11.25 -7.40 2.61
C SER A 72 -10.50 -8.25 3.65
N PRO A 73 -10.95 -8.28 4.91
CA PRO A 73 -10.35 -9.13 5.94
C PRO A 73 -10.79 -10.60 5.85
N GLU A 74 -11.67 -10.97 4.90
CA GLU A 74 -12.45 -12.21 4.92
C GLU A 74 -11.65 -13.50 4.93
N ARG A 75 -10.44 -13.53 4.35
CA ARG A 75 -9.64 -14.75 4.22
C ARG A 75 -8.93 -15.18 5.51
N PHE A 76 -8.85 -14.30 6.50
CA PHE A 76 -8.08 -14.54 7.71
C PHE A 76 -8.96 -14.50 8.97
N ASN A 77 -8.57 -15.27 9.98
CA ASN A 77 -9.00 -15.07 11.35
C ASN A 77 -8.11 -13.99 11.98
N TRP A 78 -8.69 -13.12 12.80
CA TRP A 78 -8.01 -11.95 13.35
C TRP A 78 -8.06 -11.97 14.87
N LYS A 79 -6.95 -11.62 15.51
CA LYS A 79 -6.81 -11.55 16.96
C LYS A 79 -6.09 -10.26 17.34
N LEU A 80 -6.73 -9.46 18.18
CA LEU A 80 -6.04 -8.39 18.90
C LEU A 80 -5.22 -9.01 20.03
N VAL A 81 -3.89 -8.94 19.92
CA VAL A 81 -2.99 -9.50 20.94
C VAL A 81 -2.88 -8.55 22.13
N GLY A 82 -2.83 -7.24 21.86
CA GLY A 82 -2.73 -6.21 22.88
C GLY A 82 -1.90 -5.02 22.41
N LYS A 83 -1.35 -4.28 23.37
CA LYS A 83 -0.46 -3.13 23.11
C LYS A 83 0.96 -3.42 23.57
N ARG A 84 1.94 -2.84 22.88
CA ARG A 84 3.34 -2.81 23.32
C ARG A 84 4.03 -1.53 22.86
N GLU A 85 5.14 -1.19 23.49
CA GLU A 85 6.05 -0.18 22.94
C GLU A 85 6.90 -0.79 21.82
N MET A 86 7.10 -0.03 20.74
CA MET A 86 7.86 -0.44 19.56
C MET A 86 8.50 0.79 18.90
N ILE A 87 9.70 0.61 18.36
CA ILE A 87 10.33 1.62 17.52
C ILE A 87 9.76 1.49 16.10
N ILE A 88 9.15 2.55 15.59
CA ILE A 88 8.48 2.58 14.29
C ILE A 88 8.96 3.78 13.45
N PRO A 89 8.81 3.75 12.13
CA PRO A 89 8.96 4.94 11.32
C PRO A 89 7.82 5.92 11.62
N ALA A 90 8.17 7.14 12.01
CA ALA A 90 7.20 8.19 12.33
C ALA A 90 7.77 9.56 11.93
N SER A 91 6.91 10.57 11.87
CA SER A 91 7.27 11.97 11.56
C SER A 91 8.23 12.09 10.37
N SER A 92 8.01 11.30 9.31
CA SER A 92 8.93 11.14 8.20
C SER A 92 8.84 12.28 7.18
N TYR A 93 8.63 13.53 7.63
CA TYR A 93 8.40 14.71 6.79
C TYR A 93 9.47 14.89 5.71
N ARG A 94 10.74 14.91 6.13
CA ARG A 94 11.88 15.06 5.22
C ARG A 94 11.91 13.94 4.18
N PHE A 95 11.70 12.69 4.60
CA PHE A 95 11.63 11.57 3.67
C PHE A 95 10.47 11.78 2.70
N VAL A 96 9.25 11.91 3.20
CA VAL A 96 8.02 11.95 2.40
C VAL A 96 8.03 13.12 1.41
N PHE A 97 8.30 14.34 1.85
CA PHE A 97 8.05 15.57 1.07
C PHE A 97 9.27 16.19 0.40
N GLU A 98 10.47 16.01 0.95
CA GLU A 98 11.66 16.76 0.50
C GLU A 98 12.70 15.87 -0.19
N THR A 99 12.84 14.63 0.27
CA THR A 99 13.89 13.72 -0.19
C THR A 99 13.55 13.16 -1.57
N ARG A 100 14.47 13.29 -2.53
CA ARG A 100 14.36 12.58 -3.82
C ARG A 100 14.51 11.08 -3.58
N LEU A 101 13.76 10.28 -4.31
CA LEU A 101 13.74 8.84 -4.10
C LEU A 101 15.14 8.23 -4.22
N GLU A 102 15.86 8.60 -5.28
CA GLU A 102 17.18 8.07 -5.63
C GLU A 102 18.22 8.32 -4.53
N ASP A 103 18.07 9.42 -3.78
CA ASP A 103 18.97 9.76 -2.69
C ASP A 103 18.78 8.82 -1.48
N ALA A 104 17.55 8.36 -1.24
CA ALA A 104 17.21 7.50 -0.10
C ALA A 104 17.39 6.00 -0.36
N LEU A 105 17.53 5.57 -1.63
CA LEU A 105 17.73 4.16 -1.96
C LEU A 105 19.14 3.70 -1.55
N GLY A 106 19.22 2.64 -0.76
CA GLY A 106 20.45 1.89 -0.50
C GLY A 106 20.45 0.54 -1.21
N PRO A 107 21.54 -0.25 -1.11
CA PRO A 107 21.70 -1.50 -1.85
C PRO A 107 20.72 -2.59 -1.42
N LYS A 108 20.42 -2.68 -0.12
CA LYS A 108 19.52 -3.69 0.46
C LYS A 108 18.36 -3.08 1.25
N PHE A 109 18.50 -1.82 1.65
CA PHE A 109 17.50 -1.10 2.42
C PHE A 109 17.58 0.40 2.19
N LEU A 110 16.51 1.12 2.56
CA LEU A 110 16.53 2.58 2.55
C LEU A 110 17.62 3.10 3.46
N LYS A 111 18.40 4.05 2.97
CA LYS A 111 19.48 4.70 3.71
C LYS A 111 18.97 5.24 5.06
N PRO A 112 19.48 4.74 6.21
CA PRO A 112 18.95 5.04 7.54
C PRO A 112 18.92 6.53 7.88
N GLU A 113 19.84 7.33 7.37
CA GLU A 113 19.93 8.77 7.59
C GLU A 113 18.71 9.56 7.06
N TYR A 114 17.90 8.96 6.18
CA TYR A 114 16.66 9.55 5.69
C TYR A 114 15.43 9.07 6.47
N ILE A 115 15.54 8.03 7.29
CA ILE A 115 14.40 7.44 7.99
C ILE A 115 14.48 7.80 9.48
N ARG A 116 13.43 8.50 9.94
CA ARG A 116 13.26 8.82 11.35
C ARG A 116 12.52 7.68 12.05
N TRP A 117 13.11 7.22 13.15
CA TRP A 117 12.56 6.16 13.99
C TRP A 117 12.21 6.74 15.36
N GLU A 118 11.01 6.45 15.83
CA GLU A 118 10.51 6.94 17.12
C GLU A 118 9.88 5.80 17.91
N LYS A 119 9.99 5.87 19.24
CA LYS A 119 9.36 4.91 20.13
C LYS A 119 7.90 5.29 20.32
N HIS A 120 7.00 4.41 19.91
CA HIS A 120 5.55 4.59 20.01
C HIS A 120 4.94 3.39 20.72
N ARG A 121 3.68 3.54 21.15
CA ARG A 121 2.84 2.40 21.51
C ARG A 121 2.10 1.94 20.25
N VAL A 122 2.03 0.62 20.07
CA VAL A 122 1.34 0.00 18.93
C VAL A 122 0.37 -1.07 19.41
N TRP A 123 -0.75 -1.18 18.73
CA TRP A 123 -1.62 -2.35 18.79
C TRP A 123 -1.05 -3.46 17.93
N VAL A 124 -0.94 -4.66 18.49
CA VAL A 124 -0.48 -5.86 17.79
C VAL A 124 -1.68 -6.68 17.37
N ILE A 125 -1.82 -6.89 16.07
CA ILE A 125 -2.89 -7.69 15.49
C ILE A 125 -2.27 -8.88 14.78
N GLU A 126 -2.68 -10.08 15.16
CA GLU A 126 -2.31 -11.30 14.48
C GLU A 126 -3.43 -11.76 13.58
N SER A 127 -3.06 -12.31 12.43
CA SER A 127 -4.00 -12.93 11.50
C SER A 127 -3.47 -14.26 10.98
N THR A 128 -4.34 -15.26 10.91
CA THR A 128 -4.02 -16.60 10.40
C THR A 128 -5.00 -16.98 9.29
N LEU A 129 -4.49 -17.55 8.20
CA LEU A 129 -5.30 -17.95 7.05
C LEU A 129 -6.40 -18.93 7.50
N LYS A 130 -7.65 -18.68 7.10
CA LYS A 130 -8.76 -19.57 7.44
C LYS A 130 -8.61 -20.93 6.74
N PRO A 131 -9.08 -22.03 7.36
CA PRO A 131 -9.15 -23.33 6.70
C PRO A 131 -9.89 -23.24 5.35
N GLY A 132 -9.35 -23.89 4.32
CA GLY A 132 -9.92 -23.93 2.98
C GLY A 132 -9.70 -22.67 2.13
N GLN A 133 -9.17 -21.58 2.69
CA GLN A 133 -8.80 -20.38 1.92
C GLN A 133 -7.42 -20.54 1.27
N ARG A 134 -7.20 -19.83 0.17
CA ARG A 134 -5.89 -19.73 -0.49
C ARG A 134 -5.31 -18.33 -0.30
N HIS A 135 -4.04 -18.28 0.07
CA HIS A 135 -3.24 -17.07 0.13
C HIS A 135 -1.76 -17.42 0.11
N LEU A 136 -0.92 -16.52 -0.41
CA LEU A 136 0.55 -16.64 -0.33
C LEU A 136 1.08 -16.64 1.11
N TYR A 137 0.36 -15.99 2.03
CA TYR A 137 0.73 -15.87 3.44
C TYR A 137 -0.14 -16.78 4.29
N SER A 138 0.48 -17.55 5.18
CA SER A 138 -0.22 -18.39 6.15
C SER A 138 -0.61 -17.59 7.41
N ARG A 139 0.24 -16.63 7.79
CA ARG A 139 0.08 -15.76 8.96
C ARG A 139 0.63 -14.38 8.66
N ARG A 140 0.01 -13.37 9.28
CA ARG A 140 0.48 -11.99 9.23
C ARG A 140 0.35 -11.34 10.60
N THR A 141 1.32 -10.51 10.96
CA THR A 141 1.25 -9.66 12.14
C THR A 141 1.28 -8.21 11.70
N PHE A 142 0.37 -7.39 12.21
CA PHE A 142 0.28 -5.98 11.92
C PHE A 142 0.50 -5.17 13.20
N TYR A 143 1.21 -4.05 13.04
CA TYR A 143 1.45 -3.08 14.10
C TYR A 143 0.75 -1.79 13.73
N LEU A 144 -0.30 -1.44 14.48
CA LEU A 144 -1.05 -0.21 14.30
C LEU A 144 -0.59 0.80 15.34
N ASP A 145 -0.13 1.95 14.88
CA ASP A 145 0.28 3.04 15.77
C ASP A 145 -0.92 3.56 16.58
N GLU A 146 -0.76 3.71 17.90
CA GLU A 146 -1.86 4.08 18.80
C GLU A 146 -2.35 5.52 18.55
N ASP A 147 -1.47 6.41 18.08
CA ASP A 147 -1.81 7.82 17.87
C ASP A 147 -2.51 8.05 16.53
N THR A 148 -2.06 7.37 15.46
CA THR A 148 -2.58 7.56 14.10
C THR A 148 -3.57 6.49 13.64
N TRP A 149 -3.70 5.37 14.36
CA TRP A 149 -4.47 4.19 13.97
C TRP A 149 -4.07 3.56 12.62
N SER A 150 -2.92 3.96 12.08
CA SER A 150 -2.41 3.44 10.81
C SER A 150 -1.59 2.18 11.04
N ALA A 151 -1.69 1.20 10.13
CA ALA A 151 -0.75 0.10 10.09
C ALA A 151 0.62 0.64 9.66
N VAL A 152 1.58 0.68 10.58
CA VAL A 152 2.91 1.29 10.39
C VAL A 152 3.99 0.26 10.10
N ALA A 153 3.78 -0.98 10.52
CA ALA A 153 4.66 -2.09 10.22
C ALA A 153 3.89 -3.40 10.09
N GLY A 154 4.45 -4.35 9.36
CA GLY A 154 3.85 -5.66 9.14
C GLY A 154 4.89 -6.77 8.95
N GLU A 155 4.55 -7.97 9.39
CA GLU A 155 5.32 -9.19 9.23
C GLU A 155 4.47 -10.22 8.50
N MET A 156 4.95 -10.73 7.36
CA MET A 156 4.23 -11.70 6.54
C MET A 156 4.99 -13.03 6.54
N TYR A 157 4.29 -14.12 6.87
CA TYR A 157 4.86 -15.46 7.00
C TYR A 157 4.35 -16.39 5.90
N ASP A 158 5.26 -17.18 5.31
CA ASP A 158 4.94 -18.14 4.25
C ASP A 158 4.23 -19.40 4.75
N GLY A 159 3.87 -20.32 3.86
CA GLY A 159 3.23 -21.60 4.19
C GLY A 159 4.00 -22.52 5.15
N ARG A 160 5.30 -22.29 5.34
CA ARG A 160 6.17 -23.04 6.27
C ARG A 160 6.35 -22.32 7.61
N GLY A 161 5.73 -21.15 7.78
CA GLY A 161 5.90 -20.32 8.97
C GLY A 161 7.19 -19.51 8.99
N GLN A 162 7.90 -19.40 7.87
CA GLN A 162 9.09 -18.57 7.75
C GLN A 162 8.69 -17.11 7.51
N LEU A 163 9.36 -16.17 8.18
CA LEU A 163 9.21 -14.75 7.89
C LEU A 163 9.66 -14.48 6.46
N TRP A 164 8.73 -14.03 5.62
CA TRP A 164 8.97 -13.75 4.21
C TRP A 164 9.15 -12.26 3.99
N ARG A 165 8.19 -11.43 4.43
CA ARG A 165 8.24 -9.98 4.18
C ARG A 165 8.10 -9.17 5.45
N LEU A 166 8.95 -8.15 5.54
CA LEU A 166 8.83 -7.06 6.51
C LEU A 166 8.36 -5.82 5.79
N GLN A 167 7.36 -5.15 6.34
CA GLN A 167 6.75 -3.98 5.72
C GLN A 167 6.77 -2.79 6.66
N TYR A 168 6.91 -1.61 6.08
CA TYR A 168 6.89 -0.35 6.79
C TYR A 168 6.16 0.71 6.00
N LEU A 169 5.40 1.53 6.72
CA LEU A 169 4.80 2.75 6.22
C LEU A 169 5.53 3.93 6.85
N TYR A 170 5.94 4.86 6.01
CA TYR A 170 6.70 6.06 6.37
C TYR A 170 5.74 7.25 6.34
N GLY A 171 5.09 7.49 7.48
CA GLY A 171 4.05 8.49 7.62
C GLY A 171 4.53 9.85 8.11
N ALA A 172 3.75 10.88 7.82
CA ALA A 172 3.89 12.24 8.36
C ALA A 172 2.49 12.80 8.69
N ASN A 173 2.37 13.74 9.63
CA ASN A 173 1.07 14.36 9.94
C ASN A 173 0.88 15.68 9.18
N LEU A 174 -0.27 15.84 8.53
CA LEU A 174 -0.68 17.09 7.89
C LEU A 174 -1.43 17.95 8.93
N TYR A 175 -0.69 18.82 9.61
CA TYR A 175 -1.24 19.63 10.71
C TYR A 175 -2.36 20.58 10.27
N ASP A 176 -2.28 21.13 9.06
CA ASP A 176 -3.31 21.99 8.45
C ASP A 176 -4.63 21.23 8.18
N ARG A 177 -4.55 19.91 7.98
CA ARG A 177 -5.70 19.02 7.75
C ARG A 177 -6.11 18.19 8.95
N LYS A 178 -5.35 18.25 10.04
CA LYS A 178 -5.54 17.43 11.25
C LYS A 178 -5.66 15.93 10.91
N ALA A 179 -4.83 15.47 9.98
CA ALA A 179 -4.87 14.11 9.47
C ALA A 179 -3.47 13.51 9.32
N GLY A 180 -3.34 12.20 9.59
CA GLY A 180 -2.15 11.45 9.23
C GLY A 180 -2.05 11.28 7.71
N TYR A 181 -0.82 11.25 7.19
CA TYR A 181 -0.52 11.02 5.79
C TYR A 181 0.53 9.93 5.65
N GLY A 182 0.08 8.77 5.21
CA GLY A 182 0.90 7.56 5.04
C GLY A 182 0.92 7.07 3.60
N SER A 183 1.52 7.82 2.69
CA SER A 183 1.58 7.40 1.28
C SER A 183 2.79 6.55 0.94
N ALA A 184 3.93 6.81 1.57
CA ALA A 184 5.16 6.08 1.32
C ALA A 184 5.16 4.80 2.14
N TYR A 185 5.18 3.64 1.49
CA TYR A 185 5.23 2.33 2.15
C TYR A 185 5.99 1.34 1.29
N GLY A 186 6.47 0.24 1.88
CA GLY A 186 7.23 -0.74 1.13
C GLY A 186 7.37 -2.06 1.86
N ALA A 187 7.97 -3.02 1.16
CA ALA A 187 8.25 -4.34 1.70
C ALA A 187 9.71 -4.74 1.42
N TYR A 188 10.33 -5.36 2.40
CA TYR A 188 11.59 -6.08 2.31
C TYR A 188 11.27 -7.57 2.15
N ASP A 189 11.61 -8.16 1.01
CA ASP A 189 11.49 -9.59 0.75
C ASP A 189 12.77 -10.30 1.21
N LEU A 190 12.68 -10.98 2.34
CA LEU A 190 13.82 -11.61 3.01
C LEU A 190 14.27 -12.89 2.31
N LEU A 191 13.39 -13.52 1.53
CA LEU A 191 13.72 -14.75 0.79
C LEU A 191 14.49 -14.44 -0.50
N GLN A 192 14.12 -13.33 -1.16
CA GLN A 192 14.75 -12.90 -2.41
C GLN A 192 15.83 -11.83 -2.22
N ASN A 193 15.99 -11.28 -1.02
CA ASN A 193 16.92 -10.20 -0.70
C ASN A 193 16.74 -8.97 -1.62
N ILE A 194 15.48 -8.60 -1.82
CA ILE A 194 15.06 -7.40 -2.57
C ILE A 194 14.11 -6.57 -1.71
N TYR A 195 13.95 -5.28 -2.03
CA TYR A 195 12.93 -4.45 -1.42
C TYR A 195 12.24 -3.58 -2.46
N ASN A 196 11.03 -3.14 -2.13
CA ASN A 196 10.27 -2.21 -2.94
C ASN A 196 9.76 -1.04 -2.09
N LEU A 197 9.49 0.08 -2.76
CA LEU A 197 8.85 1.25 -2.18
C LEU A 197 7.74 1.72 -3.13
N ASN A 198 6.60 2.09 -2.56
CA ASN A 198 5.44 2.59 -3.24
C ASN A 198 4.94 3.89 -2.60
N GLY A 199 4.20 4.68 -3.38
CA GLY A 199 3.50 5.90 -2.92
C GLY A 199 4.39 7.00 -2.33
N LYS A 200 5.72 6.88 -2.45
CA LYS A 200 6.65 7.97 -2.18
C LYS A 200 6.41 9.11 -3.15
N LEU A 201 6.15 10.29 -2.58
CA LEU A 201 5.92 11.49 -3.36
C LEU A 201 7.19 11.97 -4.05
N ILE A 202 7.01 12.54 -5.24
CA ILE A 202 8.02 13.37 -5.89
C ILE A 202 8.02 14.72 -5.15
N PRO A 203 9.18 15.18 -4.65
CA PRO A 203 9.27 16.47 -3.97
C PRO A 203 8.65 17.61 -4.78
N GLY A 204 7.88 18.48 -4.11
CA GLY A 204 7.18 19.62 -4.72
C GLY A 204 5.96 19.28 -5.59
N LYS A 205 5.57 18.00 -5.73
CA LYS A 205 4.37 17.60 -6.49
C LYS A 205 3.14 17.33 -5.62
N PHE A 206 3.29 17.33 -4.29
CA PHE A 206 2.17 17.14 -3.38
C PHE A 206 1.22 18.34 -3.43
N GLN A 207 -0.07 18.08 -3.57
CA GLN A 207 -1.10 19.11 -3.63
C GLN A 207 -2.31 18.64 -2.81
N LEU A 208 -2.91 19.58 -2.08
CA LEU A 208 -4.16 19.40 -1.34
C LEU A 208 -5.27 20.21 -1.99
N GLY A 209 -6.52 19.79 -1.79
CA GLY A 209 -7.68 20.53 -2.30
C GLY A 209 -7.84 20.49 -3.82
N VAL A 210 -7.23 19.51 -4.50
CA VAL A 210 -7.39 19.33 -5.94
C VAL A 210 -8.84 18.92 -6.23
N GLN A 211 -9.58 19.77 -6.94
CA GLN A 211 -10.90 19.44 -7.43
C GLN A 211 -10.81 18.63 -8.73
N GLN A 212 -11.64 17.60 -8.85
CA GLN A 212 -11.78 16.78 -10.04
C GLN A 212 -13.26 16.69 -10.40
N ASP A 213 -13.56 16.64 -11.69
CA ASP A 213 -14.93 16.45 -12.15
C ASP A 213 -15.45 15.05 -11.77
N GLU A 214 -16.78 14.90 -11.70
CA GLU A 214 -17.42 13.62 -11.33
C GLU A 214 -17.06 12.48 -12.30
N MET A 215 -16.81 12.79 -13.58
CA MET A 215 -16.44 11.78 -14.57
C MET A 215 -15.02 11.24 -14.32
N TYR A 216 -14.13 12.00 -13.67
CA TYR A 216 -12.75 11.63 -13.43
C TYR A 216 -12.60 10.29 -12.71
N PHE A 217 -13.49 9.98 -11.78
CA PHE A 217 -13.49 8.73 -11.01
C PHE A 217 -14.42 7.66 -11.57
N THR A 218 -14.75 7.70 -12.86
CA THR A 218 -15.60 6.70 -13.53
C THR A 218 -14.83 5.89 -14.58
N PRO A 219 -15.28 4.66 -14.90
CA PRO A 219 -14.72 3.88 -16.01
C PRO A 219 -14.76 4.64 -17.35
N LYS A 220 -15.81 5.43 -17.58
CA LYS A 220 -15.95 6.26 -18.79
C LYS A 220 -14.94 7.41 -18.81
N GLY A 221 -14.65 8.03 -17.66
CA GLY A 221 -13.59 9.03 -17.53
C GLY A 221 -12.19 8.47 -17.78
N MET A 222 -11.92 7.24 -17.34
CA MET A 222 -10.66 6.56 -17.66
C MET A 222 -10.49 6.40 -19.18
N ALA A 223 -11.54 5.96 -19.89
CA ALA A 223 -11.49 5.74 -21.33
C ALA A 223 -11.23 7.04 -22.12
N ARG A 224 -11.76 8.17 -21.62
CA ARG A 224 -11.56 9.51 -22.22
C ARG A 224 -10.18 10.09 -21.93
N GLY A 225 -9.67 9.91 -20.71
CA GLY A 225 -8.38 10.43 -20.27
C GLY A 225 -7.18 9.51 -20.55
N GLY A 226 -7.41 8.32 -21.11
CA GLY A 226 -6.34 7.43 -21.53
C GLY A 226 -5.54 8.04 -22.68
N VAL A 227 -4.21 7.93 -22.61
CA VAL A 227 -3.32 8.35 -23.70
C VAL A 227 -3.63 7.48 -24.92
N ARG A 228 -4.00 8.12 -26.04
CA ARG A 228 -4.28 7.45 -27.31
C ARG A 228 -2.99 7.19 -28.08
#